data_AF-A0A7T3DXP6-F1
#
_entry.id   AF-A0A7T3DXP6-F1
#
_cell.length_a   1.000
_cell.length_b   1.000
_cell.length_c   1.000
_cell.angle_alpha   90.00
_cell.angle_beta   90.00
_cell.angle_gamma   90.00
#
_symmetry.space_group_name_H-M   'P 1'
#
loop_
_entity.id
_entity.type
_entity.pdbx_description
1 polymer ?
#
loop_
_entity_poly.entity_id
_entity_poly.type
_entity_poly.pdbx_seq_one_letter_code
_entity_poly.pdbx_strand_id
1 'polypeptide(L)'
;MELGKFNFENRGQSLAELGVASYAYTYKDMLAYIDWIETKKFMILGGDVYIEGDEGFELTYDSWYYSPKNNDSDLLQSIFVAKDYINQYIDSNGKHFYFTVVTSA
;
A
#
# COMPACT_ATOMS: atom_id res chain seq x y z
N MET A 1 16.22 3.72 2.97
CA MET A 1 15.34 4.52 2.09
C MET A 1 13.94 3.99 2.29
N GLU A 2 13.01 4.77 2.83
CA GLU A 2 11.61 4.31 2.96
C GLU A 2 10.88 4.72 1.69
N LEU A 3 10.55 3.75 0.82
CA LEU A 3 9.87 4.05 -0.44
C LEU A 3 8.48 4.64 -0.21
N GLY A 4 7.84 4.35 0.92
CA GLY A 4 6.51 4.88 1.27
C GLY A 4 6.44 6.42 1.40
N LYS A 5 7.59 7.10 1.53
CA LYS A 5 7.69 8.57 1.53
C LYS A 5 7.82 9.18 0.13
N PHE A 6 7.99 8.35 -0.90
CA PHE A 6 8.14 8.79 -2.28
C PHE A 6 6.82 8.60 -3.03
N ASN A 7 6.33 9.66 -3.67
CA ASN A 7 5.15 9.54 -4.51
C ASN A 7 5.52 8.81 -5.82
N PHE A 8 5.20 7.52 -5.89
CA PHE A 8 5.39 6.70 -7.09
C PHE A 8 4.81 7.37 -8.33
N GLU A 9 5.70 7.86 -9.21
CA GLU A 9 5.38 8.53 -10.48
C GLU A 9 4.35 9.68 -10.35
N ASN A 10 4.26 10.32 -9.18
CA ASN A 10 3.23 11.32 -8.85
C ASN A 10 1.78 10.81 -9.01
N ARG A 11 1.54 9.51 -8.86
CA ARG A 11 0.22 8.88 -9.01
C ARG A 11 -0.58 8.80 -7.71
N GLY A 12 0.09 8.98 -6.57
CA GLY A 12 -0.52 8.92 -5.25
C GLY A 12 -1.00 10.28 -4.78
N GLN A 13 -2.04 10.27 -3.94
CA GLN A 13 -2.60 11.45 -3.31
C GLN A 13 -2.03 11.60 -1.90
N SER A 14 -1.61 12.79 -1.51
CA SER A 14 -0.93 12.99 -0.22
C SER A 14 -1.90 12.86 0.95
N LEU A 15 -1.47 12.18 2.00
CA LEU A 15 -2.19 12.09 3.28
C LEU A 15 -1.64 13.06 4.34
N ALA A 16 -0.86 14.06 3.93
CA ALA A 16 -0.22 15.00 4.84
C ALA A 16 -1.23 15.81 5.68
N GLU A 17 -2.42 16.08 5.15
CA GLU A 17 -3.51 16.75 5.88
C GLU A 17 -4.03 15.92 7.06
N LEU A 18 -3.87 14.59 7.00
CA LEU A 18 -4.16 13.68 8.11
C LEU A 18 -2.97 13.50 9.06
N GLY A 19 -1.87 14.23 8.85
CA GLY A 19 -0.62 14.05 9.60
C GLY A 19 0.18 12.81 9.21
N VAL A 20 -0.16 12.16 8.09
CA VAL A 20 0.49 10.93 7.62
C VAL A 20 1.47 11.26 6.48
N ALA A 21 2.75 10.93 6.68
CA ALA A 21 3.79 11.12 5.67
C ALA A 21 3.81 9.99 4.62
N SER A 22 2.67 9.77 3.96
CA SER A 22 2.45 8.72 2.95
C SER A 22 1.51 9.21 1.85
N TYR A 23 1.31 8.36 0.84
CA TYR A 23 0.43 8.61 -0.30
C TYR A 23 -0.59 7.47 -0.45
N ALA A 24 -1.85 7.85 -0.65
CA ALA A 24 -2.95 6.94 -0.98
C ALA A 24 -3.03 6.72 -2.49
N TYR A 25 -3.15 5.47 -2.91
CA TYR A 25 -3.19 5.06 -4.32
C TYR A 25 -4.49 4.32 -4.61
N THR A 26 -5.03 4.52 -5.81
CA THR A 26 -6.12 3.67 -6.32
C THR A 26 -5.68 2.21 -6.40
N TYR A 27 -6.61 1.27 -6.48
CA TYR A 27 -6.31 -0.14 -6.75
C TYR A 27 -5.31 -0.34 -7.90
N LYS A 28 -5.53 0.34 -9.04
CA LYS A 28 -4.68 0.18 -10.23
C LYS A 28 -3.27 0.72 -10.01
N ASP A 29 -3.18 1.89 -9.39
CA ASP A 29 -1.87 2.52 -9.14
C ASP A 29 -1.10 1.80 -8.04
N MET A 30 -1.79 1.25 -7.04
CA MET A 30 -1.17 0.44 -6.01
C MET A 30 -0.56 -0.84 -6.60
N LEU A 31 -1.26 -1.55 -7.49
CA LEU A 31 -0.67 -2.73 -8.14
C LEU A 31 0.58 -2.37 -8.95
N ALA A 32 0.55 -1.29 -9.72
CA ALA A 32 1.72 -0.80 -10.45
C ALA A 32 2.87 -0.40 -9.52
N TYR A 33 2.55 0.20 -8.37
CA TYR A 33 3.53 0.57 -7.36
C TYR A 33 4.17 -0.67 -6.72
N ILE A 34 3.38 -1.70 -6.40
CA ILE A 34 3.89 -2.97 -5.87
C ILE A 34 4.84 -3.64 -6.87
N ASP A 35 4.49 -3.68 -8.16
CA ASP A 35 5.38 -4.21 -9.21
C ASP A 35 6.70 -3.43 -9.27
N TRP A 36 6.64 -2.11 -9.12
CA TRP A 36 7.84 -1.28 -9.05
C TRP A 36 8.67 -1.55 -7.78
N ILE A 37 8.05 -1.67 -6.61
CA ILE A 37 8.69 -2.01 -5.33
C ILE A 37 9.44 -3.36 -5.46
N GLU A 38 8.82 -4.36 -6.08
CA GLU A 38 9.42 -5.65 -6.36
C GLU A 38 10.72 -5.50 -7.20
N THR A 39 10.70 -4.67 -8.25
CA THR A 39 11.90 -4.40 -9.06
C THR A 39 13.03 -3.73 -8.28
N LYS A 40 12.69 -3.00 -7.20
CA LYS A 40 13.65 -2.36 -6.29
C LYS A 40 14.16 -3.29 -5.20
N LYS A 41 13.63 -4.52 -5.11
CA LYS A 41 13.93 -5.51 -4.09
C LYS A 41 13.59 -5.07 -2.66
N PHE A 42 12.51 -4.32 -2.51
CA PHE A 42 11.98 -3.92 -1.21
C PHE A 42 10.87 -4.89 -0.76
N MET A 43 10.79 -5.12 0.54
CA MET A 43 9.71 -5.87 1.17
C MET A 43 8.53 -4.93 1.50
N ILE A 44 7.31 -5.44 1.48
CA ILE A 44 6.11 -4.72 1.94
C ILE A 44 5.69 -5.25 3.32
N LEU A 45 5.79 -4.41 4.34
CA LEU A 45 5.43 -4.80 5.71
C LEU A 45 3.93 -4.73 5.99
N GLY A 46 3.18 -4.00 5.16
CA GLY A 46 1.75 -3.78 5.37
C GLY A 46 1.26 -2.54 4.67
N GLY A 47 0.06 -2.13 5.03
CA GLY A 47 -0.56 -0.91 4.54
C GLY A 47 -1.97 -0.72 5.10
N ASP A 48 -2.45 0.51 4.99
CA ASP A 48 -3.78 0.93 5.45
C ASP A 48 -4.70 1.20 4.27
N VAL A 49 -6.00 1.05 4.52
CA VAL A 49 -7.07 1.33 3.55
C VAL A 49 -7.79 2.64 3.90
N TYR A 50 -8.06 3.41 2.85
CA TYR A 50 -8.73 4.70 2.92
C TYR A 50 -9.93 4.74 1.98
N ILE A 51 -10.88 5.60 2.29
CA ILE A 51 -11.99 6.00 1.43
C ILE A 51 -11.97 7.52 1.26
N GLU A 52 -12.46 8.00 0.12
CA GLU A 52 -12.64 9.43 -0.11
C GLU A 52 -14.04 9.84 0.37
N GLY A 53 -14.08 10.67 1.41
CA GLY A 53 -15.29 11.29 1.96
C GLY A 53 -15.44 12.75 1.52
N ASP A 54 -16.41 13.45 2.10
CA ASP A 54 -16.72 14.85 1.75
C ASP A 54 -15.59 15.83 2.15
N GLU A 55 -14.82 15.49 3.19
CA GLU A 55 -13.73 16.31 3.74
C GLU A 55 -12.34 15.78 3.35
N GLY A 56 -12.26 14.85 2.41
CA GLY A 56 -11.01 14.23 1.96
C GLY A 56 -10.88 12.76 2.38
N PHE A 57 -9.66 12.29 2.57
CA PHE A 57 -9.43 10.89 2.91
C PHE A 57 -9.81 10.54 4.34
N GLU A 58 -10.52 9.44 4.50
CA GLU A 58 -10.88 8.85 5.79
C GLU A 58 -10.31 7.44 5.91
N LEU A 59 -9.83 7.10 7.10
CA LEU A 59 -9.29 5.76 7.39
C LEU A 59 -10.46 4.78 7.58
N THR A 60 -10.42 3.64 6.91
CA THR A 60 -11.46 2.60 7.11
C THR A 60 -11.21 1.74 8.35
N TYR A 61 -10.02 1.89 8.95
CA TYR A 61 -9.45 1.03 10.00
C TYR A 61 -9.12 -0.39 9.53
N ASP A 62 -9.27 -0.68 8.25
CA ASP A 62 -8.78 -1.92 7.64
C ASP A 62 -7.31 -1.77 7.24
N SER A 63 -6.54 -2.82 7.47
CA SER A 63 -5.12 -2.88 7.16
C SER A 63 -4.67 -4.32 7.01
N TRP A 64 -3.47 -4.50 6.46
CA TRP A 64 -2.78 -5.77 6.47
C TRP A 64 -1.37 -5.61 7.00
N TYR A 65 -0.83 -6.71 7.51
CA TYR A 65 0.52 -6.78 8.02
C TYR A 65 1.20 -8.08 7.58
N TYR A 66 2.44 -7.94 7.14
CA TYR A 66 3.34 -9.06 6.87
C TYR A 66 4.42 -9.09 7.96
N SER A 67 4.51 -10.22 8.68
CA SER A 67 5.56 -10.44 9.68
C SER A 67 6.77 -11.11 9.02
N PRO A 68 7.92 -10.42 8.87
CA PRO A 68 9.12 -11.01 8.30
C PRO A 68 9.63 -12.16 9.15
N LYS A 69 10.12 -13.22 8.50
CA LYS A 69 10.75 -14.37 9.16
C LYS A 69 12.29 -14.29 9.11
N ASN A 70 12.82 -13.20 8.55
CA ASN A 70 14.23 -12.92 8.29
C ASN A 70 14.89 -14.00 7.41
N ASN A 71 14.23 -14.35 6.31
CA ASN A 71 14.79 -15.28 5.32
C ASN A 71 14.56 -14.79 3.87
N ASP A 72 15.25 -15.43 2.92
CA ASP A 72 15.26 -15.02 1.50
C ASP A 72 13.87 -15.01 0.83
N SER A 73 12.90 -15.74 1.38
CA SER A 73 11.55 -15.79 0.83
C SER A 73 10.66 -14.62 1.25
N ASP A 74 11.08 -13.83 2.25
CA ASP A 74 10.28 -12.74 2.79
C ASP A 74 9.94 -11.67 1.75
N LEU A 75 10.86 -11.39 0.82
CA LEU A 75 10.64 -10.45 -0.26
C LEU A 75 9.45 -10.87 -1.12
N LEU A 76 9.49 -12.08 -1.69
CA LEU A 76 8.42 -12.56 -2.57
C LEU A 76 7.12 -12.81 -1.79
N GLN A 77 7.19 -13.30 -0.56
CA GLN A 77 6.01 -13.53 0.28
C GLN A 77 5.32 -12.21 0.65
N SER A 78 6.08 -11.17 0.99
CA SER A 78 5.52 -9.86 1.33
C SER A 78 4.76 -9.22 0.14
N ILE A 79 5.31 -9.35 -1.07
CA ILE A 79 4.65 -8.91 -2.31
C ILE A 79 3.37 -9.71 -2.56
N PHE A 80 3.42 -11.04 -2.39
CA PHE A 80 2.26 -11.90 -2.55
C PHE A 80 1.14 -11.53 -1.57
N VAL A 81 1.45 -11.38 -0.28
CA VAL A 81 0.48 -11.01 0.77
C VAL A 81 -0.17 -9.65 0.48
N ALA A 82 0.60 -8.66 0.03
CA ALA A 82 0.06 -7.35 -0.31
C ALA A 82 -0.92 -7.42 -1.50
N LYS A 83 -0.52 -8.09 -2.60
CA LYS A 83 -1.39 -8.27 -3.78
C LYS A 83 -2.65 -9.05 -3.43
N ASP A 84 -2.51 -10.14 -2.65
CA ASP A 84 -3.61 -10.99 -2.23
C ASP A 84 -4.65 -10.21 -1.42
N TYR A 85 -4.21 -9.48 -0.38
CA TYR A 85 -5.09 -8.64 0.42
C TYR A 85 -5.83 -7.60 -0.43
N ILE A 86 -5.10 -6.84 -1.25
CA ILE A 86 -5.69 -5.78 -2.08
C ILE A 86 -6.73 -6.34 -3.06
N ASN A 87 -6.43 -7.47 -3.71
CA ASN A 87 -7.37 -8.12 -4.63
C ASN A 87 -8.63 -8.58 -3.89
N GLN A 88 -8.48 -9.30 -2.77
CA GLN A 88 -9.62 -9.78 -1.98
C GLN A 88 -10.48 -8.62 -1.44
N TYR A 89 -9.85 -7.54 -1.01
CA TYR A 89 -10.53 -6.37 -0.48
C TYR A 89 -11.38 -5.70 -1.56
N ILE A 90 -10.84 -5.55 -2.77
CA ILE A 90 -11.56 -4.95 -3.90
C ILE A 90 -12.66 -5.86 -4.42
N ASP A 91 -12.44 -7.18 -4.46
CA ASP A 91 -13.46 -8.14 -4.86
C ASP A 91 -14.65 -8.15 -3.89
N SER A 92 -14.40 -7.92 -2.60
CA SER A 92 -15.43 -7.92 -1.55
C SER A 92 -16.17 -6.59 -1.42
N ASN A 93 -15.47 -5.46 -1.61
CA ASN A 93 -15.99 -4.13 -1.27
C ASN A 93 -16.15 -3.19 -2.48
N GLY A 94 -15.58 -3.52 -3.64
CA GLY A 94 -15.58 -2.68 -4.84
C GLY A 94 -14.34 -1.78 -4.98
N LYS A 95 -14.30 -0.95 -6.03
CA LYS A 95 -13.09 -0.25 -6.51
C LYS A 95 -12.93 1.21 -6.05
N HIS A 96 -13.65 1.63 -5.00
CA HIS A 96 -13.68 3.01 -4.51
C HIS A 96 -12.73 3.26 -3.33
N PHE A 97 -11.85 2.30 -3.03
CA PHE A 97 -10.88 2.40 -1.93
C PHE A 97 -9.49 2.74 -2.44
N TYR A 98 -8.71 3.30 -1.52
CA TYR A 98 -7.34 3.68 -1.71
C TYR A 98 -6.45 2.99 -0.70
N PHE A 99 -5.20 2.77 -1.08
CA PHE A 99 -4.25 1.97 -0.30
C PHE A 99 -2.96 2.75 -0.09
N THR A 100 -2.33 2.51 1.05
CA THR A 100 -0.96 2.92 1.35
C THR A 100 -0.08 1.68 1.49
N VAL A 101 1.25 1.84 1.50
CA VAL A 101 2.18 0.75 1.81
C VAL A 101 3.32 1.20 2.70
N VAL A 102 3.72 0.30 3.59
CA VAL A 102 4.94 0.41 4.40
C VAL A 102 5.98 -0.54 3.83
N THR A 103 7.19 -0.04 3.57
CA THR A 103 8.26 -0.81 2.92
C THR A 103 9.51 -0.92 3.80
N SER A 104 10.23 -2.04 3.68
CA SER A 104 11.55 -2.24 4.26
C SER A 104 12.57 -2.60 3.18
N ALA A 105 13.77 -2.03 3.30
CA ALA A 105 14.95 -2.46 2.55
C ALA A 105 15.56 -3.72 3.17
#